data_AF-A0A0U5B9L3-F1
#
_entry.id   AF-A0A0U5B9L3-F1
#
_cell.length_a   1.000
_cell.length_b   1.000
_cell.length_c   1.000
_cell.angle_alpha   90.00
_cell.angle_beta   90.00
_cell.angle_gamma   90.00
#
_symmetry.space_group_name_H-M   'P 1'
#
loop_
_entity.id
_entity.type
_entity.pdbx_description
1 polymer ?
#
loop_
_entity_poly.entity_id
_entity_poly.type
_entity_poly.pdbx_seq_one_letter_code
_entity_poly.pdbx_strand_id
1 'polypeptide(L)' 'MGEISDMILKGILCEVCGSYMEDWEEPGYPRKCEDCLQG' A
#
# COMPACT_ATOMS: atom_id res chain seq x y z
N MET A 1 -0.80 -4.09 -17.91
CA MET A 1 -0.35 -4.79 -16.69
C MET A 1 -0.53 -3.80 -15.56
N GLY A 2 -1.42 -4.09 -14.60
CA GLY A 2 -2.11 -3.05 -13.80
C GLY A 2 -1.18 -2.24 -12.91
N GLU A 3 -1.11 -0.93 -13.17
CA GLU A 3 -0.29 0.03 -12.41
C GLU A 3 -0.61 0.01 -10.91
N ILE A 4 -1.89 -0.21 -10.56
CA ILE A 4 -2.36 -0.32 -9.18
C ILE A 4 -1.72 -1.52 -8.47
N SER A 5 -1.62 -2.67 -9.14
CA SER A 5 -0.98 -3.86 -8.57
C SER A 5 0.51 -3.63 -8.34
N ASP A 6 1.18 -2.91 -9.24
CA ASP A 6 2.59 -2.54 -9.11
C ASP A 6 2.81 -1.60 -7.92
N MET A 7 1.92 -0.63 -7.71
CA MET A 7 1.97 0.29 -6.58
C MET A 7 1.69 -0.41 -5.24
N ILE A 8 0.80 -1.41 -5.20
CA ILE A 8 0.60 -2.25 -4.01
C ILE A 8 1.88 -3.05 -3.70
N LEU A 9 2.48 -3.66 -4.72
CA LEU A 9 3.71 -4.45 -4.55
C LEU A 9 4.91 -3.62 -4.08
N LYS A 10 4.99 -2.35 -4.50
CA LYS A 10 6.00 -1.39 -4.03
C LYS A 10 5.76 -0.89 -2.60
N GLY A 11 4.57 -1.11 -2.06
CA GLY A 11 4.16 -0.61 -0.74
C GLY A 11 3.67 0.84 -0.76
N ILE A 12 3.34 1.40 -1.92
CA ILE A 12 2.78 2.76 -2.09
C ILE A 12 1.29 2.80 -1.74
N LEU A 13 0.57 1.71 -2.04
CA LEU A 13 -0.84 1.56 -1.74
C LEU A 13 -1.06 0.46 -0.70
N CYS A 14 -2.10 0.62 0.11
CA CYS A 14 -2.56 -0.38 1.05
C CYS A 14 -3.02 -1.64 0.31
N GLU A 15 -2.50 -2.79 0.71
CA GLU A 15 -2.86 -4.08 0.13
C GLU A 15 -4.34 -4.47 0.37
N VAL A 16 -5.00 -3.84 1.36
CA VAL A 16 -6.39 -4.14 1.75
C VAL A 16 -7.36 -3.17 1.08
N CYS A 17 -7.18 -1.87 1.29
CA CYS A 17 -8.14 -0.85 0.85
C CYS A 17 -7.71 -0.09 -0.41
N GLY A 18 -6.45 -0.21 -0.84
CA GLY A 18 -5.92 0.51 -2.00
C GLY A 18 -5.66 2.01 -1.77
N SER A 19 -5.78 2.52 -0.53
CA SER A 19 -5.44 3.90 -0.19
C SER A 19 -3.94 4.15 -0.27
N TYR A 20 -3.54 5.39 -0.58
CA TYR A 20 -2.15 5.81 -0.52
C TYR A 20 -1.60 5.76 0.91
N MET A 21 -0.36 5.31 1.04
CA MET A 21 0.40 5.41 2.29
C MET A 21 0.81 6.86 2.54
N GLU A 22 0.60 7.35 3.77
CA GLU A 22 0.92 8.72 4.16
C GLU A 22 2.41 8.94 4.44
N ASP A 23 3.17 7.87 4.66
CA ASP A 23 4.60 7.90 4.94
C ASP A 23 5.48 8.02 3.68
N TRP A 24 4.88 7.89 2.48
CA TRP A 24 5.57 7.97 1.19
C TRP A 24 6.77 7.02 1.06
N GLU A 25 6.86 5.97 1.87
CA GLU A 25 7.92 4.98 1.75
C GLU A 25 7.59 3.95 0.66
N GLU A 26 8.63 3.50 -0.03
CA GLU A 26 8.56 2.43 -1.03
C GLU A 26 9.37 1.22 -0.55
N PRO A 27 8.88 0.50 0.47
CA PRO A 27 9.63 -0.59 1.07
C PRO A 27 9.85 -1.78 0.12
N GLY A 28 9.16 -1.82 -1.03
CA GLY A 28 9.28 -2.91 -2.00
C GLY A 28 8.52 -4.17 -1.56
N TYR A 29 7.58 -4.04 -0.62
CA TYR A 29 6.66 -5.11 -0.22
C TYR A 29 5.25 -4.56 0.09
N PRO A 30 4.20 -5.36 -0.11
CA PRO A 30 2.83 -5.00 0.29
C PRO A 30 2.71 -4.75 1.79
N ARG A 31 1.99 -3.68 2.16
CA ARG A 31 1.74 -3.31 3.57
C ARG A 31 0.34 -2.74 3.75
N LYS A 32 -0.08 -2.64 5.00
CA LYS A 32 -1.36 -2.08 5.42
C LYS A 32 -1.21 -0.63 5.89
N CYS A 33 -2.22 0.18 5.63
CA CYS A 33 -2.33 1.52 6.24
C CYS A 33 -2.74 1.39 7.72
N GLU A 34 -2.62 2.49 8.46
CA GLU A 34 -2.94 2.56 9.88
C GLU A 34 -4.39 2.13 10.18
N ASP A 35 -5.38 2.60 9.41
CA ASP A 35 -6.79 2.18 9.55
C ASP A 35 -6.97 0.66 9.41
N CYS A 36 -6.27 0.03 8.45
CA CYS A 36 -6.37 -1.41 8.20
C CYS A 36 -5.54 -2.25 9.19
N LEU A 37 -4.66 -1.61 9.99
CA LEU A 37 -3.94 -2.24 11.09
C LEU A 37 -4.70 -2.15 12.41
N GLN A 38 -5.49 -1.09 12.60
CA GLN A 38 -6.29 -0.85 13.80
C GLN A 38 -7.73 -1.39 13.72
N GLY A 39 -8.19 -1.76 12.52
CA GLY A 39 -9.53 -2.31 12.26
C GLY A 39 -9.77 -3.73 12.73
#